data_AF-A0A2S6QIT7-F1
#
_entry.id   AF-A0A2S6QIT7-F1
#
_cell.length_a   1.000
_cell.length_b   1.000
_cell.length_c   1.000
_cell.angle_alpha   90.00
_cell.angle_beta   90.00
_cell.angle_gamma   90.00
#
_symmetry.space_group_name_H-M   'P 1'
#
loop_
_entity.id
_entity.type
_entity.pdbx_description
1 polymer ?
#
loop_
_entity_poly.entity_id
_entity_poly.type
_entity_poly.pdbx_seq_one_letter_code
_entity_poly.pdbx_strand_id
1 'polypeptide(L)'
;MTWKHEIQLRDLENNQSIEIICRSCSRTYYEQTSTLLKQDKTTRYTYLNEVEKLLYCKYRGCRGSVKIVLTNNIETEGFVGGLP
;
A
#
# COMPACT_ATOMS: atom_id res chain seq x y z
N MET A 1 16.35 -5.37 7.85
CA MET A 1 15.85 -3.98 7.76
C MET A 1 15.36 -3.76 6.34
N THR A 2 14.11 -3.34 6.16
CA THR A 2 13.50 -3.11 4.85
C THR A 2 13.29 -1.61 4.66
N TRP A 3 13.55 -1.10 3.44
CA TRP A 3 13.39 0.30 3.02
C TRP A 3 12.07 0.98 3.48
N LYS A 4 11.02 0.21 3.74
CA LYS A 4 9.74 0.68 4.29
C LYS A 4 9.83 1.32 5.67
N HIS A 5 10.91 1.06 6.42
CA HIS A 5 11.18 1.68 7.72
C HIS A 5 11.83 3.06 7.59
N GLU A 6 12.24 3.44 6.38
CA GLU A 6 12.95 4.69 6.10
C GLU A 6 12.07 5.70 5.36
N ILE A 7 10.98 5.23 4.73
CA ILE A 7 10.05 6.06 3.97
C ILE A 7 8.79 6.35 4.80
N GLN A 8 8.51 7.65 5.00
CA GLN A 8 7.28 8.14 5.59
C GLN A 8 6.26 8.57 4.53
N LEU A 9 4.98 8.68 4.91
CA LEU A 9 3.95 9.20 4.01
C LEU A 9 4.23 10.62 3.52
N ARG A 10 5.00 11.44 4.27
CA ARG A 10 5.41 12.79 3.82
C ARG A 10 6.39 12.78 2.65
N ASP A 11 7.16 11.69 2.50
CA ASP A 11 8.19 11.57 1.47
C ASP A 11 7.57 11.14 0.13
N LEU A 12 6.27 10.77 0.14
CA LEU A 12 5.47 10.43 -1.02
C LEU A 12 4.63 11.61 -1.48
N GLU A 13 4.40 11.71 -2.79
CA GLU A 13 3.48 12.70 -3.31
C GLU A 13 2.03 12.36 -2.92
N ASN A 14 1.19 13.37 -2.66
CA ASN A 14 -0.21 13.16 -2.29
C ASN A 14 -1.00 12.35 -3.35
N ASN A 15 -0.60 12.47 -4.61
CA ASN A 15 -1.21 11.78 -5.76
C ASN A 15 -0.48 10.48 -6.13
N GLN A 16 0.56 10.10 -5.38
CA GLN A 16 1.26 8.85 -5.61
C GLN A 16 0.36 7.67 -5.29
N SER A 17 0.26 6.74 -6.24
CA SER A 17 -0.45 5.48 -6.08
C SER A 17 0.44 4.50 -5.35
N ILE A 18 -0.10 3.94 -4.27
CA ILE A 18 0.51 2.88 -3.48
C ILE A 18 -0.22 1.59 -3.80
N GLU A 19 0.53 0.61 -4.30
CA GLU A 19 0.00 -0.71 -4.57
C GLU A 19 -0.04 -1.53 -3.27
N ILE A 20 -1.16 -2.19 -3.01
CA ILE A 20 -1.39 -2.99 -1.81
C ILE A 20 -1.87 -4.38 -2.22
N ILE A 21 -1.09 -5.39 -1.81
CA ILE A 21 -1.33 -6.79 -2.16
C ILE A 21 -1.72 -7.56 -0.90
N CYS A 22 -2.88 -8.21 -0.90
CA CYS A 22 -3.26 -9.08 0.21
C CYS A 22 -2.45 -10.38 0.19
N ARG A 23 -1.89 -10.77 1.33
CA ARG A 23 -1.14 -12.04 1.47
C ARG A 23 -2.04 -13.27 1.61
N SER A 24 -3.34 -13.08 1.88
CA SER A 24 -4.28 -14.17 2.10
C SER A 24 -5.11 -14.50 0.86
N CYS A 25 -5.58 -13.48 0.11
CA CYS A 25 -6.40 -13.69 -1.10
C CYS A 25 -5.71 -13.26 -2.39
N SER A 26 -4.46 -12.80 -2.32
CA SER A 26 -3.65 -12.34 -3.47
C SER A 26 -4.25 -11.20 -4.29
N ARG A 27 -5.31 -10.55 -3.78
CA ARG A 27 -5.89 -9.38 -4.46
C ARG A 27 -5.01 -8.17 -4.27
N THR A 28 -4.75 -7.50 -5.38
CA THR A 28 -4.09 -6.20 -5.44
C THR A 28 -5.11 -5.09 -5.57
N TYR A 29 -4.90 -4.00 -4.85
CA TYR A 29 -5.63 -2.75 -5.02
C TYR A 29 -4.68 -1.57 -4.84
N TYR A 30 -5.06 -0.42 -5.36
CA TYR A 30 -4.26 0.81 -5.29
C TYR A 30 -4.94 1.81 -4.37
N GLU A 31 -4.15 2.48 -3.54
CA GLU A 31 -4.59 3.58 -2.69
C GLU A 31 -3.70 4.79 -2.93
N GLN A 32 -4.28 5.99 -2.90
CA GLN A 32 -3.50 7.21 -2.99
C GLN A 32 -2.95 7.57 -1.60
N THR A 33 -1.74 8.15 -1.57
CA THR A 33 -1.16 8.71 -0.34
C THR A 33 -2.12 9.67 0.35
N SER A 34 -2.85 10.50 -0.41
CA SER A 34 -3.86 11.41 0.12
C SER A 34 -5.04 10.71 0.80
N THR A 35 -5.47 9.54 0.29
CA THR A 35 -6.52 8.73 0.92
C THR A 35 -6.01 8.09 2.20
N LEU A 36 -4.76 7.63 2.21
CA LEU A 36 -4.13 7.11 3.42
C LEU A 36 -4.03 8.21 4.48
N LEU A 37 -3.55 9.41 4.14
CA LEU A 37 -3.45 10.54 5.05
C LEU A 37 -4.79 11.01 5.64
N LYS A 38 -5.92 10.69 5.01
CA LYS A 38 -7.27 10.96 5.54
C LYS A 38 -7.74 9.91 6.55
N GLN A 39 -7.03 8.79 6.70
CA GLN A 39 -7.36 7.80 7.71
C GLN A 39 -6.95 8.30 9.09
N ASP A 40 -7.88 8.19 10.03
CA ASP A 40 -7.74 8.67 11.42
C ASP A 40 -6.49 8.10 12.14
N LYS A 41 -6.03 6.92 11.72
CA LYS A 41 -4.90 6.19 12.32
C LYS A 41 -3.53 6.47 11.70
N THR A 42 -3.44 7.35 10.71
CA THR A 42 -2.19 7.63 9.99
C THR A 42 -1.93 9.13 9.90
N THR A 43 -0.66 9.50 9.95
CA THR A 43 -0.21 10.89 9.83
C THR A 43 0.88 11.00 8.77
N ARG A 44 1.27 12.23 8.41
CA ARG A 44 2.40 12.46 7.48
C ARG A 44 3.71 11.84 7.96
N TYR A 45 3.89 11.66 9.27
CA TYR A 45 5.10 11.07 9.86
C TYR A 45 5.03 9.55 10.00
N THR A 46 3.90 8.93 9.67
CA THR A 46 3.74 7.48 9.74
C THR A 46 4.58 6.81 8.66
N TYR A 47 5.36 5.80 9.06
CA TYR A 47 6.22 5.04 8.15
C TYR A 47 5.42 4.00 7.37
N LEU A 48 5.87 3.67 6.15
CA LEU A 48 5.16 2.70 5.30
C LEU A 48 5.05 1.30 5.92
N ASN A 49 6.02 0.87 6.73
CA ASN A 49 5.90 -0.38 7.48
C ASN A 49 4.77 -0.35 8.53
N GLU A 50 4.50 0.81 9.13
CA GLU A 50 3.40 1.01 10.08
C GLU A 50 2.07 1.07 9.34
N VAL A 51 2.01 1.78 8.20
CA VAL A 51 0.84 1.78 7.33
C VAL A 51 0.49 0.35 6.89
N GLU A 52 1.48 -0.45 6.48
CA GLU A 52 1.26 -1.87 6.12
C GLU A 52 0.63 -2.69 7.25
N LYS A 53 1.01 -2.42 8.51
CA LYS A 53 0.44 -3.10 9.69
C LYS A 53 -0.97 -2.64 10.04
N LEU A 54 -1.31 -1.38 9.72
CA LEU A 54 -2.63 -0.81 9.97
C LEU A 54 -3.65 -1.21 8.91
N LEU A 55 -3.19 -1.56 7.71
CA LEU A 55 -4.04 -1.95 6.60
C LEU A 55 -4.40 -3.43 6.65
N TYR A 56 -5.61 -3.71 6.19
CA TYR A 56 -6.15 -5.06 6.01
C TYR A 56 -6.84 -5.15 4.66
N CYS A 57 -6.95 -6.37 4.13
CA CYS A 57 -7.65 -6.60 2.89
C CYS A 57 -9.10 -6.09 2.95
N LYS A 58 -9.47 -5.21 2.00
CA LYS A 58 -10.83 -4.68 1.84
C LYS A 58 -11.83 -5.68 1.25
N TYR A 59 -11.37 -6.84 0.78
CA TYR A 59 -12.26 -7.87 0.25
C TYR A 59 -13.15 -8.45 1.35
N ARG A 60 -14.45 -8.60 1.05
CA ARG A 60 -15.45 -9.11 1.99
C ARG A 60 -15.01 -10.46 2.56
N GLY A 61 -14.87 -10.52 3.88
CA GLY A 61 -14.52 -11.75 4.62
C GLY A 61 -13.02 -12.11 4.64
N CYS A 62 -12.14 -11.41 3.93
CA CYS A 62 -10.71 -11.74 3.94
C CYS A 62 -10.01 -11.19 5.18
N ARG A 63 -10.04 -9.86 5.38
CA ARG A 63 -9.33 -9.14 6.46
C ARG A 63 -7.85 -9.56 6.66
N GLY A 64 -7.25 -10.19 5.66
CA GLY A 64 -5.88 -10.67 5.71
C GLY A 64 -4.88 -9.51 5.77
N SER A 65 -3.68 -9.82 6.26
CA SER A 65 -2.58 -8.89 6.21
C SER A 65 -2.22 -8.54 4.77
N VAL A 66 -1.73 -7.33 4.57
CA VAL A 66 -1.37 -6.82 3.26
C VAL A 66 0.13 -6.55 3.17
N LYS A 67 0.61 -6.33 1.95
CA LYS A 67 1.96 -5.89 1.64
C LYS A 67 1.84 -4.63 0.78
N ILE A 68 2.52 -3.57 1.19
CA ILE A 68 2.67 -2.35 0.38
C ILE A 68 3.79 -2.55 -0.64
N VAL A 69 3.55 -2.10 -1.87
CA VAL A 69 4.53 -2.00 -2.96
C VAL A 69 4.45 -0.57 -3.48
N LEU A 70 5.58 0.13 -3.51
CA LEU A 70 5.65 1.43 -4.18
C LEU A 70 6.02 1.18 -5.64
N THR A 71 5.12 1.51 -6.55
CA THR A 71 5.43 1.59 -7.97
C THR A 71 6.08 2.95 -8.23
N ASN A 72 7.38 2.97 -8.53
CA ASN A 72 8.00 4.17 -9.07
C ASN A 72 7.33 4.46 -10.42
N ASN A 73 6.82 5.68 -10.59
CA ASN A 73 5.99 6.12 -11.71
C ASN A 73 6.70 6.16 -13.08
N ILE A 74 7.81 5.44 -13.24
CA ILE A 74 8.63 5.40 -14.47
C ILE A 74 8.48 4.06 -15.21
N GLU A 75 8.01 2.99 -14.57
CA GLU A 75 7.84 1.70 -15.24
C GLU A 75 6.51 1.05 -14.84
N THR A 76 5.41 1.52 -15.42
CA THR A 76 4.22 0.69 -15.61
C THR A 76 4.52 -0.39 -16.65
N GLU A 77 5.39 -1.33 -16.31
CA GLU A 77 5.49 -2.62 -16.99
C GLU A 77 5.00 -3.70 -16.04
N GLY A 78 4.09 -4.54 -16.52
CA GLY A 78 3.70 -5.76 -15.82
C GLY A 78 2.34 -5.70 -15.14
N PHE A 79 1.28 -5.48 -15.92
CA PHE A 79 0.03 -6.18 -15.67
C PHE A 79 0.34 -7.69 -15.64
N VAL A 80 0.51 -8.28 -14.46
CA VAL A 80 0.55 -9.75 -14.29
C VAL A 80 -0.85 -10.18 -13.86
N GLY A 81 -1.77 -10.16 -14.81
CA GLY A 81 -3.00 -10.94 -14.71
C GLY A 81 -2.65 -12.42 -14.79
N GLY A 82 -2.39 -13.05 -13.65
CA GLY A 82 -2.41 -14.51 -13.49
C GLY A 82 -3.58 -14.87 -12.56
N LEU A 83 -4.73 -15.26 -13.13
CA LEU A 83 -5.19 -16.66 -13.29
C LEU A 83 -5.98 -17.15 -12.05
N PRO A 84 -6.98 -18.05 -12.20
CA PRO A 84 -7.27 -18.94 -13.34
C PRO A 84 -8.37 -18.46 -14.30
#